data_AF-A0AAV9BW84-F1
#
_entry.id   AF-A0AAV9BW84-F1
#
_cell.length_a   1.000
_cell.length_b   1.000
_cell.length_c   1.000
_cell.angle_alpha   90.00
_cell.angle_beta   90.00
_cell.angle_gamma   90.00
#
_symmetry.space_group_name_H-M   'P 1'
#
loop_
_entity.id
_entity.type
_entity.pdbx_description
1 polymer ?
#
loop_
_entity_poly.entity_id
_entity_poly.type
_entity_poly.pdbx_seq_one_letter_code
_entity_poly.pdbx_strand_id
1 'polypeptide(L)'
;MNRSPLREYGGRLPPNHHRSTPDQDRSRTVLKLIEAVPWLPKALEIVSIMLNAMLDDVPRLVQLLTYFSERMISGETLRRNAVLQQINYDQEKDTEKIFYGVDDIKDASDIIIVEGEIDKLSMEEAGFRNCVSVPCGAPSVVSEKALPNEEEDTSYQYLWSSKKYLEKASRIILATDADAPGQALAEELARRLGRERCWRVTWPMKNENDVCKDANEVLMYFGPEALKNVIENAELYPIRGLFNFSDYFHEIDAYYRCHGYELGVSTGWEALNNLYRVQEHARKLLEKHIKKPFFKARYAETVERMSELELEEGKKWLNETFHLIRCENDSLPSINWVLELAKAAVLRHGVRGLVIDPYNELDHQRPPNQTETEYVSQILTRIKRFAQHHSCHVWFVAHPRQLQHWSGGPPNMYDISGSAHFINKCDNGIVVHRNRDPKLGPLDRVQDRGFN
;
A
#
# COMPACT_ATOMS: atom_id res chain seq x y z
N MET A 1 99.49 -19.39 -60.57
CA MET A 1 98.77 -19.49 -61.87
C MET A 1 97.30 -19.31 -61.56
N ASN A 2 96.62 -18.29 -62.11
CA ASN A 2 95.76 -18.37 -63.30
C ASN A 2 94.64 -19.43 -63.17
N ARG A 3 93.34 -19.11 -63.30
CA ARG A 3 92.67 -17.91 -63.88
C ARG A 3 91.22 -17.73 -63.38
N SER A 4 90.73 -16.49 -63.33
CA SER A 4 89.30 -16.12 -63.45
C SER A 4 88.93 -15.98 -64.96
N PRO A 5 87.68 -15.69 -65.44
CA PRO A 5 86.56 -14.90 -64.86
C PRO A 5 85.33 -15.84 -64.55
N LEU A 6 84.02 -15.50 -64.51
CA LEU A 6 83.17 -14.41 -65.06
C LEU A 6 81.98 -14.02 -64.15
N ARG A 7 81.25 -12.98 -64.59
CA ARG A 7 79.95 -12.44 -64.14
C ARG A 7 78.80 -13.09 -64.97
N GLU A 8 77.47 -12.89 -64.79
CA GLU A 8 76.61 -12.15 -63.84
C GLU A 8 75.15 -12.68 -63.92
N TYR A 9 74.24 -12.01 -63.20
CA TYR A 9 72.76 -11.99 -63.26
C TYR A 9 72.01 -12.62 -62.06
N GLY A 10 71.00 -11.88 -61.58
CA GLY A 10 70.29 -12.15 -60.33
C GLY A 10 68.91 -12.79 -60.51
N GLY A 11 68.45 -13.42 -59.43
CA GLY A 11 67.12 -14.01 -59.30
C GLY A 11 66.59 -13.86 -57.87
N ARG A 12 65.27 -13.84 -57.68
CA ARG A 12 64.64 -13.59 -56.37
C ARG A 12 64.55 -14.87 -55.53
N LEU A 13 64.46 -14.68 -54.21
CA LEU A 13 64.11 -15.74 -53.25
C LEU A 13 62.70 -16.32 -53.52
N PRO A 14 62.41 -17.57 -53.10
CA PRO A 14 61.17 -18.28 -53.40
C PRO A 14 59.91 -17.64 -52.75
N PRO A 15 58.70 -17.96 -53.27
CA PRO A 15 57.47 -17.22 -52.97
C PRO A 15 56.84 -17.51 -51.59
N ASN A 16 55.99 -16.56 -51.18
CA ASN A 16 55.29 -16.49 -49.90
C ASN A 16 54.59 -17.79 -49.47
N HIS A 17 54.79 -18.18 -48.20
CA HIS A 17 53.67 -18.72 -47.42
C HIS A 17 52.74 -17.56 -47.05
N HIS A 18 51.46 -17.65 -47.42
CA HIS A 18 50.43 -16.75 -46.91
C HIS A 18 50.27 -16.96 -45.40
N ARG A 19 50.71 -15.98 -44.59
CA ARG A 19 50.19 -15.81 -43.24
C ARG A 19 48.77 -15.28 -43.36
N SER A 20 47.79 -16.03 -42.88
CA SER A 20 46.44 -15.50 -42.63
C SER A 20 46.53 -14.37 -41.60
N THR A 21 45.86 -13.25 -41.85
CA THR A 21 45.80 -12.13 -40.92
C THR A 21 44.87 -12.45 -39.73
N PRO A 22 45.08 -11.85 -38.55
CA PRO A 22 44.25 -12.11 -37.37
C PRO A 22 42.74 -11.84 -37.54
N ASP A 23 42.37 -11.05 -38.55
CA ASP A 23 40.99 -10.64 -38.86
C ASP A 23 40.09 -11.79 -39.36
N GLN A 24 40.68 -12.71 -40.14
CA GLN A 24 39.91 -13.83 -40.73
C GLN A 24 39.49 -14.86 -39.66
N ASP A 25 40.27 -15.02 -38.60
CA ASP A 25 39.96 -15.95 -37.50
C ASP A 25 38.91 -15.37 -36.53
N ARG A 26 38.94 -14.05 -36.28
CA ARG A 26 37.85 -13.34 -35.58
C ARG A 26 36.52 -13.56 -36.31
N SER A 27 36.51 -13.33 -37.62
CA SER A 27 35.34 -13.50 -38.47
C SER A 27 34.79 -14.94 -38.44
N ARG A 28 35.66 -15.96 -38.50
CA ARG A 28 35.27 -17.37 -38.37
C ARG A 28 34.77 -17.76 -36.98
N THR A 29 35.28 -17.13 -35.93
CA THR A 29 34.84 -17.38 -34.55
C THR A 29 33.44 -16.83 -34.31
N VAL A 30 33.14 -15.62 -34.80
CA VAL A 30 31.79 -15.02 -34.76
C VAL A 30 30.79 -15.84 -35.57
N LEU A 31 31.14 -16.28 -36.79
CA LEU A 31 30.26 -17.13 -37.61
C LEU A 31 29.91 -18.46 -36.94
N LYS A 32 30.87 -19.13 -36.28
CA LYS A 32 30.62 -20.36 -35.52
C LYS A 32 29.73 -20.16 -34.29
N LEU A 33 29.74 -18.97 -33.69
CA LEU A 33 28.81 -18.61 -32.60
C LEU A 33 27.39 -18.37 -33.14
N ILE A 34 27.25 -17.85 -34.36
CA ILE A 34 25.95 -17.64 -35.03
C ILE A 34 25.30 -18.98 -35.42
N GLU A 35 26.07 -19.95 -35.91
CA GLU A 35 25.56 -21.27 -36.34
C GLU A 35 25.05 -22.16 -35.17
N ALA A 36 25.39 -21.84 -33.92
CA ALA A 36 25.10 -22.67 -32.75
C ALA A 36 23.83 -22.29 -31.96
N VAL A 37 23.11 -21.23 -32.37
CA VAL A 37 22.10 -20.56 -31.53
C VAL A 37 20.72 -20.55 -32.19
N PRO A 38 19.69 -21.26 -31.65
CA PRO A 38 18.36 -21.35 -32.27
C PRO A 38 17.58 -20.02 -32.40
N TRP A 39 17.96 -18.99 -31.65
CA TRP A 39 17.20 -17.74 -31.46
C TRP A 39 17.53 -16.66 -32.51
N LEU A 40 17.73 -17.06 -33.77
CA LEU A 40 18.39 -16.25 -34.82
C LEU A 40 17.89 -14.78 -34.97
N PRO A 41 16.59 -14.44 -34.82
CA PRO A 41 16.14 -13.05 -34.84
C PRO A 41 16.77 -12.16 -33.75
N LYS A 42 16.89 -12.66 -32.51
CA LYS A 42 17.57 -11.93 -31.42
C LYS A 42 19.08 -11.83 -31.64
N ALA A 43 19.69 -12.82 -32.29
CA ALA A 43 21.13 -12.79 -32.62
C ALA A 43 21.47 -11.64 -33.60
N LEU A 44 20.59 -11.34 -34.57
CA LEU A 44 20.75 -10.19 -35.46
C LEU A 44 20.62 -8.85 -34.73
N GLU A 45 19.73 -8.75 -33.73
CA GLU A 45 19.65 -7.56 -32.89
C GLU A 45 20.95 -7.37 -32.09
N ILE A 46 21.45 -8.42 -31.45
CA ILE A 46 22.73 -8.42 -30.71
C ILE A 46 23.89 -7.96 -31.59
N VAL A 47 24.02 -8.48 -32.83
CA VAL A 47 25.03 -8.04 -33.79
C VAL A 47 24.87 -6.56 -34.17
N SER A 48 23.63 -6.05 -34.24
CA SER A 48 23.37 -4.61 -34.43
C SER A 48 23.78 -3.77 -33.22
N ILE A 49 23.69 -4.28 -31.99
CA ILE A 49 24.25 -3.59 -30.81
C ILE A 49 25.78 -3.55 -30.90
N MET A 50 26.40 -4.70 -31.20
CA MET A 50 27.86 -4.84 -31.29
C MET A 50 28.47 -3.91 -32.35
N LEU A 51 27.83 -3.74 -33.52
CA LEU A 51 28.32 -2.85 -34.58
C LEU A 51 28.30 -1.37 -34.19
N ASN A 52 27.34 -0.93 -33.37
CA ASN A 52 27.17 0.48 -33.01
C ASN A 52 27.98 0.90 -31.78
N ALA A 53 28.48 -0.05 -30.97
CA ALA A 53 28.97 0.25 -29.63
C ALA A 53 30.44 0.71 -29.55
N MET A 54 31.32 0.31 -30.49
CA MET A 54 32.78 0.54 -30.43
C MET A 54 33.43 0.13 -29.09
N LEU A 55 32.94 -0.91 -28.42
CA LEU A 55 33.44 -1.36 -27.12
C LEU A 55 34.54 -2.44 -27.24
N ASP A 56 35.61 -2.30 -26.45
CA ASP A 56 36.78 -3.17 -26.47
C ASP A 56 36.55 -4.59 -25.91
N ASP A 57 35.49 -4.82 -25.11
CA ASP A 57 35.18 -6.11 -24.45
C ASP A 57 33.90 -6.75 -25.02
N VAL A 58 34.00 -7.23 -26.26
CA VAL A 58 32.93 -7.94 -26.96
C VAL A 58 32.43 -9.20 -26.23
N PRO A 59 33.28 -10.09 -25.67
CA PRO A 59 32.81 -11.28 -24.95
C PRO A 59 31.91 -10.95 -23.76
N ARG A 60 32.25 -9.92 -22.98
CA ARG A 60 31.46 -9.51 -21.81
C ARG A 60 30.12 -8.89 -22.20
N LEU A 61 30.07 -8.11 -23.29
CA LEU A 61 28.81 -7.61 -23.85
C LEU A 61 27.87 -8.76 -24.25
N VAL A 62 28.40 -9.84 -24.85
CA VAL A 62 27.61 -11.04 -25.20
C VAL A 62 27.10 -11.76 -23.95
N GLN A 63 27.92 -11.90 -22.91
CA GLN A 63 27.48 -12.48 -21.62
C GLN A 63 26.33 -11.68 -20.98
N LEU A 64 26.43 -10.34 -20.97
CA LEU A 64 25.38 -9.47 -20.44
C LEU A 64 24.08 -9.58 -21.24
N LEU A 65 24.15 -9.47 -22.57
CA LEU A 65 22.97 -9.60 -23.44
C LEU A 65 22.34 -11.00 -23.34
N THR A 66 23.12 -12.04 -23.02
CA THR A 66 22.61 -13.38 -22.75
C THR A 66 21.87 -13.43 -21.39
N TYR A 67 22.54 -13.01 -20.30
CA TYR A 67 21.99 -12.97 -18.94
C TYR A 67 20.65 -12.19 -18.85
N PHE A 68 20.55 -11.07 -19.56
CA PHE A 68 19.34 -10.26 -19.60
C PHE A 68 18.28 -10.80 -20.57
N SER A 69 18.66 -11.37 -21.72
CA SER A 69 17.69 -12.01 -22.62
C SER A 69 17.09 -13.30 -22.05
N GLU A 70 17.82 -14.02 -21.17
CA GLU A 70 17.28 -15.14 -20.38
C GLU A 70 16.19 -14.67 -19.41
N ARG A 71 16.28 -13.41 -18.95
CA ARG A 71 15.33 -12.73 -18.05
C ARG A 71 14.27 -11.92 -18.80
N MET A 72 14.12 -12.18 -20.10
CA MET A 72 13.21 -11.50 -21.03
C MET A 72 13.42 -9.99 -21.22
N ILE A 73 14.52 -9.41 -20.70
CA ILE A 73 14.86 -8.00 -20.90
C ILE A 73 15.43 -7.77 -22.30
N SER A 74 14.98 -6.70 -22.98
CA SER A 74 15.36 -6.33 -24.33
C SER A 74 16.65 -5.50 -24.39
N GLY A 75 17.30 -5.50 -25.55
CA GLY A 75 18.43 -4.61 -25.80
C GLY A 75 18.04 -3.13 -25.76
N GLU A 76 16.79 -2.77 -26.05
CA GLU A 76 16.31 -1.37 -25.97
C GLU A 76 16.31 -0.87 -24.53
N THR A 77 15.69 -1.62 -23.60
CA THR A 77 15.63 -1.28 -22.18
C THR A 77 17.02 -1.17 -21.55
N LEU A 78 17.95 -2.08 -21.88
CA LEU A 78 19.34 -2.00 -21.42
C LEU A 78 20.10 -0.77 -21.96
N ARG A 79 19.77 -0.29 -23.17
CA ARG A 79 20.31 0.94 -23.74
C ARG A 79 19.71 2.19 -23.07
N ARG A 80 18.38 2.23 -22.88
CA ARG A 80 17.68 3.32 -22.19
C ARG A 80 18.19 3.53 -20.76
N ASN A 81 18.43 2.44 -20.04
CA ASN A 81 18.89 2.46 -18.64
C ASN A 81 20.42 2.52 -18.50
N ALA A 82 21.16 2.78 -19.59
CA ALA A 82 22.62 2.86 -19.66
C ALA A 82 23.39 1.62 -19.13
N VAL A 83 22.73 0.47 -18.94
CA VAL A 83 23.29 -0.77 -18.38
C VAL A 83 24.51 -1.22 -19.19
N LEU A 84 24.44 -1.11 -20.53
CA LEU A 84 25.53 -1.48 -21.44
C LEU A 84 26.75 -0.55 -21.38
N GLN A 85 26.72 0.52 -20.57
CA GLN A 85 27.83 1.45 -20.35
C GLN A 85 28.60 1.16 -19.03
N GLN A 86 28.07 0.29 -18.17
CA GLN A 86 28.68 -0.02 -16.87
C GLN A 86 29.82 -1.05 -16.98
N ILE A 87 30.97 -0.71 -16.39
CA ILE A 87 32.18 -1.55 -16.36
C ILE A 87 32.20 -2.45 -15.11
N ASN A 88 31.37 -2.18 -14.10
CA ASN A 88 31.06 -3.10 -13.01
C ASN A 88 29.62 -2.89 -12.52
N TYR A 89 29.05 -3.90 -11.85
CA TYR A 89 27.67 -3.91 -11.34
C TYR A 89 27.58 -3.89 -9.81
N ASP A 90 28.72 -3.90 -9.11
CA ASP A 90 28.75 -3.55 -7.69
C ASP A 90 28.46 -2.05 -7.51
N GLN A 91 27.65 -1.69 -6.51
CA GLN A 91 27.52 -0.30 -6.08
C GLN A 91 28.88 0.23 -5.56
N GLU A 92 29.28 1.43 -5.98
CA GLU A 92 30.49 2.06 -5.47
C GLU A 92 30.34 2.38 -3.97
N LYS A 93 31.38 2.04 -3.20
CA LYS A 93 31.38 2.25 -1.75
C LYS A 93 31.40 3.75 -1.43
N ASP A 94 30.73 4.09 -0.33
CA ASP A 94 30.64 5.45 0.22
C ASP A 94 29.94 6.49 -0.69
N THR A 95 29.16 6.03 -1.69
CA THR A 95 28.27 6.88 -2.50
C THR A 95 26.92 7.16 -1.83
N GLU A 96 26.22 8.23 -2.25
CA GLU A 96 24.87 8.52 -1.78
C GLU A 96 23.88 7.44 -2.27
N LYS A 97 23.15 6.84 -1.32
CA LYS A 97 22.08 5.90 -1.62
C LYS A 97 20.86 6.64 -2.17
N ILE A 98 20.56 6.44 -3.44
CA ILE A 98 19.40 7.01 -4.15
C ILE A 98 18.64 5.91 -4.90
N PHE A 99 17.37 6.14 -5.24
CA PHE A 99 16.62 5.21 -6.09
C PHE A 99 17.29 4.99 -7.46
N TYR A 100 17.41 3.75 -7.90
CA TYR A 100 17.77 3.46 -9.28
C TYR A 100 16.60 3.87 -10.19
N GLY A 101 16.87 4.71 -11.18
CA GLY A 101 15.83 5.34 -12.01
C GLY A 101 15.14 6.54 -11.38
N VAL A 102 15.69 7.19 -10.34
CA VAL A 102 15.06 8.38 -9.69
C VAL A 102 14.65 9.50 -10.67
N ASP A 103 15.31 9.58 -11.83
CA ASP A 103 15.01 10.52 -12.90
C ASP A 103 13.68 10.25 -13.62
N ASP A 104 13.22 9.00 -13.66
CA ASP A 104 12.00 8.57 -14.32
C ASP A 104 10.71 8.98 -13.57
N ILE A 105 10.81 9.22 -12.25
CA ILE A 105 9.66 9.60 -11.39
C ILE A 105 9.54 11.12 -11.14
N LYS A 106 10.42 11.95 -11.73
CA LYS A 106 10.55 13.38 -11.42
C LYS A 106 9.25 14.19 -11.47
N ASP A 107 8.37 13.86 -12.40
CA ASP A 107 7.08 14.53 -12.65
C ASP A 107 5.90 13.54 -12.74
N ALA A 108 6.06 12.33 -12.17
CA ALA A 108 5.06 11.28 -12.20
C ALA A 108 4.07 11.41 -11.01
N SER A 109 2.77 11.31 -11.30
CA SER A 109 1.69 11.32 -10.28
C SER A 109 1.29 9.92 -9.79
N ASP A 110 1.71 8.88 -10.52
CA ASP A 110 1.60 7.46 -10.19
C ASP A 110 3.01 6.86 -10.35
N ILE A 111 3.52 6.15 -9.35
CA ILE A 111 4.88 5.59 -9.34
C ILE A 111 4.88 4.15 -8.84
N ILE A 112 5.83 3.34 -9.32
CA ILE A 112 6.04 1.96 -8.89
C ILE A 112 7.39 1.86 -8.17
N ILE A 113 7.41 1.25 -6.99
CA ILE A 113 8.64 0.94 -6.24
C ILE A 113 8.79 -0.58 -6.15
N VAL A 114 9.88 -1.11 -6.71
CA VAL A 114 10.27 -2.52 -6.65
C VAL A 114 11.51 -2.72 -5.76
N GLU A 115 11.88 -3.98 -5.49
CA GLU A 115 13.09 -4.28 -4.73
C GLU A 115 14.37 -4.20 -5.57
N GLY A 116 14.53 -5.04 -6.61
CA GLY A 116 15.77 -5.11 -7.40
C GLY A 116 15.78 -4.28 -8.69
N GLU A 117 16.98 -3.95 -9.19
CA GLU A 117 17.16 -3.27 -10.49
C GLU A 117 16.60 -4.10 -11.66
N ILE A 118 16.67 -5.43 -11.58
CA ILE A 118 16.12 -6.35 -12.61
C ILE A 118 14.60 -6.24 -12.68
N ASP A 119 13.93 -6.03 -11.55
CA ASP A 119 12.48 -5.80 -11.51
C ASP A 119 12.12 -4.45 -12.13
N LYS A 120 12.94 -3.41 -11.93
CA LYS A 120 12.75 -2.10 -12.57
C LYS A 120 12.85 -2.21 -14.09
N LEU A 121 13.83 -2.97 -14.58
CA LEU A 121 13.94 -3.30 -16.02
C LEU A 121 12.74 -4.13 -16.50
N SER A 122 12.22 -5.04 -15.67
CA SER A 122 11.05 -5.87 -16.01
C SER A 122 9.75 -5.05 -16.10
N MET A 123 9.60 -4.05 -15.23
CA MET A 123 8.51 -3.07 -15.32
C MET A 123 8.56 -2.28 -16.63
N GLU A 124 9.76 -1.92 -17.11
CA GLU A 124 9.91 -1.24 -18.40
C GLU A 124 9.58 -2.11 -19.61
N GLU A 125 9.89 -3.40 -19.59
CA GLU A 125 9.43 -4.36 -20.62
C GLU A 125 7.89 -4.50 -20.63
N ALA A 126 7.24 -4.37 -19.47
CA ALA A 126 5.78 -4.26 -19.35
C ALA A 126 5.22 -2.87 -19.70
N GLY A 127 6.09 -1.91 -20.06
CA GLY A 127 5.74 -0.55 -20.50
C GLY A 127 5.71 0.51 -19.40
N PHE A 128 5.94 0.16 -18.13
CA PHE A 128 5.94 1.11 -17.02
C PHE A 128 7.27 1.86 -16.92
N ARG A 129 7.29 3.08 -17.44
CA ARG A 129 8.45 3.99 -17.35
C ARG A 129 8.48 4.85 -16.10
N ASN A 130 7.54 4.65 -15.16
CA ASN A 130 7.38 5.39 -13.91
C ASN A 130 7.82 4.54 -12.68
N CYS A 131 8.87 3.72 -12.85
CA CYS A 131 9.32 2.75 -11.85
C CYS A 131 10.73 3.07 -11.31
N VAL A 132 10.96 2.76 -10.04
CA VAL A 132 12.27 2.80 -9.37
C VAL A 132 12.52 1.55 -8.53
N SER A 133 13.78 1.15 -8.36
CA SER A 133 14.18 0.15 -7.36
C SER A 133 14.97 0.77 -6.21
N VAL A 134 14.85 0.18 -5.02
CA VAL A 134 15.54 0.66 -3.81
C VAL A 134 17.06 0.41 -3.91
N PRO A 135 17.91 1.32 -3.40
CA PRO A 135 19.37 1.11 -3.41
C PRO A 135 19.85 0.07 -2.40
N CYS A 136 18.97 -0.46 -1.56
CA CYS A 136 19.27 -1.47 -0.55
C CYS A 136 18.10 -2.44 -0.46
N GLY A 137 18.39 -3.73 -0.60
CA GLY A 137 17.41 -4.80 -0.40
C GLY A 137 16.79 -4.80 1.01
N ALA A 138 15.74 -5.58 1.16
CA ALA A 138 14.81 -5.51 2.26
C ALA A 138 15.41 -5.67 3.68
N PRO A 139 14.81 -5.02 4.69
CA PRO A 139 15.08 -5.34 6.09
C PRO A 139 14.55 -6.73 6.43
N SER A 140 15.19 -7.41 7.39
CA SER A 140 14.72 -8.73 7.84
C SER A 140 13.43 -8.70 8.66
N VAL A 141 13.08 -7.54 9.26
CA VAL A 141 11.87 -7.31 10.07
C VAL A 141 11.42 -5.84 10.00
N VAL A 142 10.13 -5.61 10.24
CA VAL A 142 9.55 -4.27 10.44
C VAL A 142 9.99 -3.68 11.78
N SER A 143 10.20 -2.37 11.86
CA SER A 143 10.63 -1.70 13.09
C SER A 143 9.46 -1.46 14.06
N GLU A 144 9.47 -2.09 15.23
CA GLU A 144 8.45 -1.82 16.27
C GLU A 144 8.49 -0.39 16.84
N LYS A 145 9.58 0.34 16.60
CA LYS A 145 9.75 1.72 17.09
C LYS A 145 8.84 2.68 16.33
N ALA A 146 8.55 3.83 16.96
CA ALA A 146 8.04 5.00 16.25
C ALA A 146 8.98 5.37 15.10
N LEU A 147 8.46 6.04 14.06
CA LEU A 147 9.30 6.51 12.96
C LEU A 147 10.34 7.53 13.48
N PRO A 148 11.63 7.37 13.13
CA PRO A 148 12.65 8.40 13.35
C PRO A 148 12.34 9.66 12.51
N ASN A 149 13.06 10.74 12.80
CA ASN A 149 13.03 11.94 11.95
C ASN A 149 13.92 11.78 10.70
N GLU A 150 13.81 12.71 9.76
CA GLU A 150 14.47 12.68 8.44
C GLU A 150 16.01 12.76 8.49
N GLU A 151 16.60 13.06 9.66
CA GLU A 151 18.05 13.09 9.90
C GLU A 151 18.56 11.80 10.57
N GLU A 152 17.73 11.13 11.38
CA GLU A 152 18.05 9.89 12.09
C GLU A 152 17.80 8.61 11.24
N ASP A 153 16.92 8.69 10.25
CA ASP A 153 16.41 7.56 9.45
C ASP A 153 17.37 7.08 8.34
N THR A 154 18.67 7.03 8.67
CA THR A 154 19.81 6.76 7.77
C THR A 154 19.66 5.54 6.85
N SER A 155 18.96 4.48 7.28
CA SER A 155 18.66 3.30 6.44
C SER A 155 17.77 3.59 5.23
N TYR A 156 16.95 4.66 5.31
CA TYR A 156 15.95 5.06 4.32
C TYR A 156 16.22 6.45 3.74
N GLN A 157 17.44 6.97 3.85
CA GLN A 157 17.80 8.32 3.39
C GLN A 157 17.46 8.60 1.92
N TYR A 158 17.44 7.55 1.09
CA TYR A 158 17.01 7.60 -0.31
C TYR A 158 15.56 8.08 -0.52
N LEU A 159 14.69 7.89 0.47
CA LEU A 159 13.34 8.47 0.49
C LEU A 159 13.40 9.98 0.73
N TRP A 160 14.21 10.42 1.70
CA TRP A 160 14.29 11.81 2.11
C TRP A 160 15.01 12.69 1.07
N SER A 161 16.07 12.20 0.42
CA SER A 161 16.70 12.88 -0.72
C SER A 161 15.78 12.95 -1.96
N SER A 162 14.89 11.97 -2.12
CA SER A 162 13.90 11.90 -3.22
C SER A 162 12.54 12.53 -2.89
N LYS A 163 12.35 13.06 -1.67
CA LYS A 163 11.06 13.53 -1.12
C LYS A 163 10.29 14.46 -2.04
N LYS A 164 10.99 15.44 -2.66
CA LYS A 164 10.43 16.40 -3.63
C LYS A 164 9.79 15.79 -4.90
N TYR A 165 10.09 14.52 -5.19
CA TYR A 165 9.44 13.74 -6.26
C TYR A 165 8.30 12.91 -5.66
N LEU A 166 8.55 12.21 -4.54
CA LEU A 166 7.59 11.36 -3.83
C LEU A 166 6.38 12.12 -3.27
N GLU A 167 6.50 13.42 -2.99
CA GLU A 167 5.39 14.29 -2.58
C GLU A 167 4.44 14.64 -3.75
N LYS A 168 4.90 14.57 -5.01
CA LYS A 168 4.03 14.71 -6.19
C LYS A 168 3.18 13.47 -6.45
N ALA A 169 3.68 12.29 -6.05
CA ALA A 169 3.01 11.03 -6.29
C ALA A 169 1.70 10.93 -5.48
N SER A 170 0.58 10.88 -6.20
CA SER A 170 -0.76 10.62 -5.65
C SER A 170 -1.03 9.13 -5.43
N ARG A 171 -0.43 8.28 -6.27
CA ARG A 171 -0.46 6.81 -6.20
C ARG A 171 0.95 6.26 -6.18
N ILE A 172 1.20 5.32 -5.26
CA ILE A 172 2.49 4.66 -5.06
C ILE A 172 2.23 3.16 -5.00
N ILE A 173 2.61 2.42 -6.03
CA ILE A 173 2.49 0.96 -6.08
C ILE A 173 3.75 0.34 -5.47
N LEU A 174 3.58 -0.42 -4.39
CA LEU A 174 4.65 -1.19 -3.76
C LEU A 174 4.63 -2.62 -4.34
N ALA A 175 5.67 -2.91 -5.11
CA ALA A 175 5.88 -4.12 -5.90
C ALA A 175 7.17 -4.83 -5.43
N THR A 176 7.27 -5.04 -4.12
CA THR A 176 8.37 -5.74 -3.43
C THR A 176 8.24 -7.25 -3.56
N ASP A 177 9.28 -7.98 -3.16
CA ASP A 177 9.32 -9.44 -3.22
C ASP A 177 8.20 -10.12 -2.41
N ALA A 178 7.81 -11.32 -2.85
CA ALA A 178 6.75 -12.15 -2.27
C ALA A 178 7.11 -12.81 -0.91
N ASP A 179 8.27 -12.50 -0.34
CA ASP A 179 8.80 -13.12 0.88
C ASP A 179 8.70 -12.22 2.12
N ALA A 180 9.18 -12.72 3.27
CA ALA A 180 9.07 -11.99 4.54
C ALA A 180 9.91 -10.69 4.59
N PRO A 181 11.17 -10.65 4.08
CA PRO A 181 11.88 -9.40 3.83
C PRO A 181 11.10 -8.44 2.92
N GLY A 182 10.67 -8.85 1.73
CA GLY A 182 9.94 -7.98 0.80
C GLY A 182 8.68 -7.37 1.42
N GLN A 183 7.92 -8.17 2.18
CA GLN A 183 6.77 -7.70 2.97
C GLN A 183 7.17 -6.67 4.05
N ALA A 184 8.31 -6.85 4.72
CA ALA A 184 8.82 -5.91 5.71
C ALA A 184 9.31 -4.59 5.06
N LEU A 185 9.93 -4.66 3.88
CA LEU A 185 10.27 -3.49 3.06
C LEU A 185 9.00 -2.70 2.70
N ALA A 186 7.96 -3.39 2.21
CA ALA A 186 6.70 -2.76 1.83
C ALA A 186 6.04 -2.01 3.00
N GLU A 187 6.05 -2.56 4.21
CA GLU A 187 5.48 -1.89 5.41
C GLU A 187 6.34 -0.70 5.87
N GLU A 188 7.68 -0.81 5.88
CA GLU A 188 8.56 0.31 6.23
C GLU A 188 8.52 1.46 5.19
N LEU A 189 8.33 1.13 3.90
CA LEU A 189 8.05 2.11 2.84
C LEU A 189 6.68 2.76 3.05
N ALA A 190 5.61 1.97 3.18
CA ALA A 190 4.24 2.48 3.33
C ALA A 190 4.07 3.37 4.57
N ARG A 191 4.78 3.07 5.66
CA ARG A 191 4.82 3.92 6.87
C ARG A 191 5.38 5.31 6.62
N ARG A 192 6.42 5.45 5.78
CA ARG A 192 7.10 6.73 5.51
C ARG A 192 6.47 7.52 4.38
N LEU A 193 5.99 6.83 3.36
CA LEU A 193 5.32 7.43 2.19
C LEU A 193 3.86 7.83 2.48
N GLY A 194 3.29 7.34 3.59
CA GLY A 194 1.90 7.53 3.99
C GLY A 194 1.02 6.46 3.36
N ARG A 195 0.63 5.46 4.17
CA ARG A 195 -0.08 4.25 3.70
C ARG A 195 -1.33 4.60 2.87
N GLU A 196 -1.98 5.72 3.15
CA GLU A 196 -3.14 6.21 2.40
C GLU A 196 -2.87 6.35 0.88
N ARG A 197 -1.64 6.70 0.47
CA ARG A 197 -1.18 6.81 -0.93
C ARG A 197 -0.55 5.53 -1.49
N CYS A 198 -0.46 4.47 -0.69
CA CYS A 198 0.18 3.22 -1.08
C CYS A 198 -0.83 2.17 -1.57
N TRP A 199 -0.43 1.47 -2.62
CA TRP A 199 -1.02 0.26 -3.16
C TRP A 199 -0.01 -0.89 -3.00
N ARG A 200 -0.47 -2.14 -3.00
CA ARG A 200 0.36 -3.34 -2.90
C ARG A 200 0.05 -4.29 -4.04
N VAL A 201 1.08 -4.87 -4.64
CA VAL A 201 0.93 -5.94 -5.63
C VAL A 201 0.73 -7.29 -4.93
N THR A 202 -0.19 -8.09 -5.46
CA THR A 202 -0.33 -9.51 -5.11
C THR A 202 0.15 -10.31 -6.31
N TRP A 203 1.29 -10.98 -6.18
CA TRP A 203 1.91 -11.73 -7.27
C TRP A 203 1.11 -13.00 -7.63
N PRO A 204 1.09 -13.42 -8.91
CA PRO A 204 0.32 -14.58 -9.36
C PRO A 204 0.94 -15.91 -8.94
N MET A 205 0.12 -16.96 -8.84
CA MET A 205 0.58 -18.34 -8.70
C MET A 205 1.36 -18.77 -9.95
N LYS A 206 2.62 -19.13 -9.77
CA LYS A 206 3.56 -19.63 -10.79
C LYS A 206 3.32 -21.10 -11.14
N ASN A 207 2.87 -21.87 -10.16
CA ASN A 207 2.32 -23.22 -10.33
C ASN A 207 1.31 -23.50 -9.19
N GLU A 208 0.92 -24.75 -8.95
CA GLU A 208 -0.08 -25.10 -7.92
C GLU A 208 0.36 -24.80 -6.47
N ASN A 209 1.67 -24.66 -6.21
CA ASN A 209 2.25 -24.51 -4.87
C ASN A 209 3.04 -23.20 -4.70
N ASP A 210 3.72 -22.73 -5.76
CA ASP A 210 4.59 -21.55 -5.71
C ASP A 210 3.91 -20.30 -6.27
N VAL A 211 4.13 -19.16 -5.60
CA VAL A 211 3.85 -17.80 -6.11
C VAL A 211 5.07 -17.32 -6.91
N CYS A 212 4.90 -16.47 -7.93
CA CYS A 212 6.01 -15.71 -8.50
C CYS A 212 6.69 -14.87 -7.43
N LYS A 213 8.01 -14.94 -7.30
CA LYS A 213 8.75 -14.20 -6.27
C LYS A 213 8.67 -12.68 -6.46
N ASP A 214 8.77 -12.23 -7.70
CA ASP A 214 9.08 -10.83 -8.04
C ASP A 214 8.58 -10.49 -9.46
N ALA A 215 8.84 -9.25 -9.91
CA ALA A 215 8.36 -8.77 -11.21
C ALA A 215 9.05 -9.50 -12.37
N ASN A 216 10.33 -9.84 -12.21
CA ASN A 216 11.07 -10.57 -13.24
C ASN A 216 10.52 -11.99 -13.44
N GLU A 217 10.16 -12.70 -12.36
CA GLU A 217 9.47 -13.99 -12.48
C GLU A 217 8.15 -13.87 -13.26
N VAL A 218 7.30 -12.87 -12.98
CA VAL A 218 6.03 -12.71 -13.72
C VAL A 218 6.29 -12.44 -15.21
N LEU A 219 7.28 -11.60 -15.54
CA LEU A 219 7.68 -11.35 -16.92
C LEU A 219 8.20 -12.63 -17.62
N MET A 220 8.98 -13.46 -16.91
CA MET A 220 9.55 -14.70 -17.46
C MET A 220 8.50 -15.82 -17.66
N TYR A 221 7.56 -15.99 -16.73
CA TYR A 221 6.56 -17.07 -16.81
C TYR A 221 5.29 -16.70 -17.58
N PHE A 222 4.87 -15.43 -17.55
CA PHE A 222 3.58 -14.99 -18.10
C PHE A 222 3.67 -13.84 -19.12
N GLY A 223 4.83 -13.19 -19.25
CA GLY A 223 5.07 -12.15 -20.25
C GLY A 223 4.60 -10.74 -19.84
N PRO A 224 4.90 -9.72 -20.67
CA PRO A 224 4.75 -8.31 -20.29
C PRO A 224 3.30 -7.88 -20.05
N GLU A 225 2.34 -8.35 -20.85
CA GLU A 225 0.92 -8.02 -20.66
C GLU A 225 0.35 -8.63 -19.35
N ALA A 226 0.88 -9.76 -18.90
CA ALA A 226 0.47 -10.36 -17.63
C ALA A 226 1.05 -9.59 -16.42
N LEU A 227 2.34 -9.22 -16.47
CA LEU A 227 2.95 -8.32 -15.48
C LEU A 227 2.20 -6.99 -15.43
N LYS A 228 1.90 -6.39 -16.60
CA LYS A 228 1.10 -5.17 -16.70
C LYS A 228 -0.26 -5.29 -16.03
N ASN A 229 -1.02 -6.34 -16.33
CA ASN A 229 -2.33 -6.59 -15.72
C ASN A 229 -2.23 -6.78 -14.18
N VAL A 230 -1.17 -7.42 -13.68
CA VAL A 230 -0.92 -7.58 -12.23
C VAL A 230 -0.66 -6.23 -11.55
N ILE A 231 0.07 -5.31 -12.19
CA ILE A 231 0.36 -3.97 -11.64
C ILE A 231 -0.83 -3.01 -11.77
N GLU A 232 -1.57 -3.06 -12.88
CA GLU A 232 -2.77 -2.24 -13.06
C GLU A 232 -3.84 -2.58 -12.00
N ASN A 233 -3.97 -3.86 -11.63
CA ASN A 233 -4.86 -4.36 -10.58
C ASN A 233 -4.23 -4.40 -9.16
N ALA A 234 -3.14 -3.67 -8.90
CA ALA A 234 -2.60 -3.55 -7.55
C ALA A 234 -3.67 -3.05 -6.55
N GLU A 235 -3.74 -3.66 -5.37
CA GLU A 235 -4.78 -3.41 -4.36
C GLU A 235 -4.39 -2.25 -3.42
N LEU A 236 -5.34 -1.65 -2.71
CA LEU A 236 -5.03 -0.64 -1.69
C LEU A 236 -4.19 -1.26 -0.57
N TYR A 237 -3.06 -0.65 -0.21
CA TYR A 237 -2.18 -1.18 0.86
C TYR A 237 -2.97 -1.29 2.18
N PRO A 238 -2.96 -2.42 2.91
CA PRO A 238 -3.79 -2.59 4.10
C PRO A 238 -3.40 -1.59 5.19
N ILE A 239 -4.39 -0.91 5.77
CA ILE A 239 -4.18 0.03 6.88
C ILE A 239 -4.70 -0.60 8.16
N ARG A 240 -3.76 -1.05 9.01
CA ARG A 240 -4.07 -1.75 10.26
C ARG A 240 -5.07 -0.97 11.12
N GLY A 241 -6.18 -1.62 11.48
CA GLY A 241 -7.27 -1.02 12.25
C GLY A 241 -8.33 -0.25 11.46
N LEU A 242 -8.22 -0.12 10.12
CA LEU A 242 -9.25 0.41 9.23
C LEU A 242 -9.81 -0.72 8.36
N PHE A 243 -11.07 -1.06 8.54
CA PHE A 243 -11.75 -2.20 7.92
C PHE A 243 -12.97 -1.77 7.10
N ASN A 244 -13.30 -2.58 6.10
CA ASN A 244 -14.53 -2.48 5.33
C ASN A 244 -15.60 -3.41 5.93
N PHE A 245 -16.88 -3.27 5.53
CA PHE A 245 -17.90 -4.24 5.94
C PHE A 245 -17.84 -5.55 5.14
N SER A 246 -17.26 -5.54 3.94
CA SER A 246 -16.94 -6.73 3.12
C SER A 246 -16.21 -7.80 3.90
N ASP A 247 -15.27 -7.37 4.72
CA ASP A 247 -14.36 -8.19 5.53
C ASP A 247 -15.14 -9.02 6.56
N TYR A 248 -16.35 -8.58 6.90
CA TYR A 248 -17.28 -9.21 7.83
C TYR A 248 -18.55 -9.77 7.16
N PHE A 249 -18.67 -9.76 5.82
CA PHE A 249 -19.89 -10.24 5.13
C PHE A 249 -20.24 -11.69 5.50
N HIS A 250 -19.25 -12.59 5.53
CA HIS A 250 -19.47 -13.99 5.93
C HIS A 250 -20.01 -14.11 7.37
N GLU A 251 -19.54 -13.27 8.29
CA GLU A 251 -20.05 -13.20 9.67
C GLU A 251 -21.47 -12.63 9.75
N ILE A 252 -21.81 -11.65 8.90
CA ILE A 252 -23.14 -11.05 8.78
C ILE A 252 -24.13 -12.06 8.19
N ASP A 253 -23.72 -12.84 7.19
CA ASP A 253 -24.55 -13.87 6.53
C ASP A 253 -24.81 -15.06 7.46
N ALA A 254 -23.78 -15.49 8.21
CA ALA A 254 -23.96 -16.47 9.28
C ALA A 254 -24.94 -15.95 10.34
N TYR A 255 -24.76 -14.71 10.82
CA TYR A 255 -25.64 -14.09 11.80
C TYR A 255 -27.08 -13.90 11.30
N TYR A 256 -27.28 -13.67 10.00
CA TYR A 256 -28.59 -13.58 9.37
C TYR A 256 -29.26 -14.96 9.21
N ARG A 257 -28.52 -16.00 8.84
CA ARG A 257 -29.06 -17.36 8.65
C ARG A 257 -29.34 -18.06 9.98
N CYS A 258 -28.55 -17.79 11.02
CA CYS A 258 -28.84 -18.20 12.38
C CYS A 258 -30.18 -17.61 12.84
N HIS A 259 -31.15 -18.47 13.18
CA HIS A 259 -32.52 -18.08 13.52
C HIS A 259 -32.66 -17.51 14.95
N GLY A 260 -31.78 -16.60 15.36
CA GLY A 260 -31.82 -15.87 16.63
C GLY A 260 -31.56 -16.69 17.91
N TYR A 261 -31.32 -18.01 17.80
CA TYR A 261 -31.20 -18.92 18.95
C TYR A 261 -29.87 -19.69 19.04
N GLU A 262 -29.04 -19.68 17.99
CA GLU A 262 -27.68 -20.24 18.06
C GLU A 262 -26.66 -19.15 18.37
N LEU A 263 -26.58 -18.81 19.67
CA LEU A 263 -25.37 -18.21 20.23
C LEU A 263 -24.22 -19.21 20.06
N GLY A 264 -23.08 -18.75 19.53
CA GLY A 264 -21.84 -19.53 19.54
C GLY A 264 -21.45 -19.95 20.95
N VAL A 265 -20.71 -21.07 21.08
CA VAL A 265 -20.40 -21.80 22.32
C VAL A 265 -20.32 -20.89 23.54
N SER A 266 -21.24 -21.08 24.48
CA SER A 266 -21.43 -20.16 25.60
C SER A 266 -20.18 -20.04 26.47
N THR A 267 -19.75 -18.80 26.70
CA THR A 267 -18.74 -18.43 27.69
C THR A 267 -19.16 -18.74 29.14
N GLY A 268 -20.44 -19.07 29.36
CA GLY A 268 -21.06 -19.23 30.67
C GLY A 268 -21.55 -17.91 31.31
N TRP A 269 -21.29 -16.76 30.67
CA TRP A 269 -21.55 -15.42 31.23
C TRP A 269 -22.45 -14.61 30.28
N GLU A 270 -23.76 -14.56 30.54
CA GLU A 270 -24.75 -13.87 29.68
C GLU A 270 -24.44 -12.37 29.45
N ALA A 271 -23.81 -11.73 30.45
CA ALA A 271 -23.37 -10.34 30.37
C ALA A 271 -22.26 -10.10 29.32
N LEU A 272 -21.44 -11.10 29.03
CA LEU A 272 -20.27 -10.97 28.14
C LEU A 272 -20.64 -11.19 26.66
N ASN A 273 -21.55 -12.13 26.39
CA ASN A 273 -21.93 -12.52 25.02
C ASN A 273 -22.57 -11.37 24.20
N ASN A 274 -23.08 -10.33 24.87
CA ASN A 274 -23.75 -9.18 24.26
C ASN A 274 -22.84 -7.97 24.02
N LEU A 275 -21.54 -8.06 24.34
CA LEU A 275 -20.60 -6.95 24.18
C LEU A 275 -20.15 -6.81 22.71
N TYR A 276 -20.91 -6.00 21.96
CA TYR A 276 -20.50 -5.26 20.76
C TYR A 276 -19.69 -6.05 19.70
N ARG A 277 -20.40 -6.83 18.89
CA ARG A 277 -19.87 -7.41 17.64
C ARG A 277 -20.28 -6.58 16.41
N VAL A 278 -19.48 -6.58 15.35
CA VAL A 278 -19.73 -5.79 14.12
C VAL A 278 -21.08 -6.13 13.49
N GLN A 279 -21.49 -7.40 13.55
CA GLN A 279 -22.76 -7.92 13.06
C GLN A 279 -23.98 -7.20 13.69
N GLU A 280 -23.90 -6.78 14.95
CA GLU A 280 -24.98 -6.07 15.65
C GLU A 280 -25.04 -4.57 15.26
N HIS A 281 -23.93 -3.98 14.79
CA HIS A 281 -23.94 -2.68 14.13
C HIS A 281 -24.44 -2.77 12.69
N ALA A 282 -23.95 -3.75 11.91
CA ALA A 282 -24.46 -4.05 10.57
C ALA A 282 -25.98 -4.22 10.60
N ARG A 283 -26.49 -5.06 11.52
CA ARG A 283 -27.94 -5.27 11.74
C ARG A 283 -28.70 -3.95 11.94
N LYS A 284 -28.27 -3.12 12.89
CA LYS A 284 -28.93 -1.84 13.21
C LYS A 284 -28.91 -0.84 12.06
N LEU A 285 -27.91 -0.88 11.18
CA LEU A 285 -27.80 -0.02 10.01
C LEU A 285 -28.67 -0.55 8.85
N LEU A 286 -28.59 -1.86 8.56
CA LEU A 286 -29.41 -2.54 7.56
C LEU A 286 -30.91 -2.39 7.84
N GLU A 287 -31.34 -2.58 9.10
CA GLU A 287 -32.74 -2.38 9.51
C GLU A 287 -33.24 -0.95 9.28
N LYS A 288 -32.37 0.06 9.38
CA LYS A 288 -32.72 1.48 9.14
C LYS A 288 -32.76 1.82 7.66
N HIS A 289 -31.90 1.21 6.86
CA HIS A 289 -31.82 1.43 5.41
C HIS A 289 -32.95 0.72 4.67
N ILE A 290 -33.07 -0.60 4.86
CA ILE A 290 -34.09 -1.46 4.24
C ILE A 290 -35.48 -1.22 4.86
N LYS A 291 -35.55 -0.68 6.09
CA LYS A 291 -36.78 -0.39 6.85
C LYS A 291 -37.62 -1.64 7.19
N LYS A 292 -37.02 -2.83 7.05
CA LYS A 292 -37.54 -4.13 7.50
C LYS A 292 -36.65 -4.69 8.61
N PRO A 293 -37.19 -5.48 9.56
CA PRO A 293 -36.40 -6.09 10.61
C PRO A 293 -35.47 -7.20 10.05
N PHE A 294 -34.29 -7.34 10.64
CA PHE A 294 -33.28 -8.34 10.23
C PHE A 294 -33.59 -9.73 10.80
N PHE A 295 -34.39 -9.81 11.88
CA PHE A 295 -34.94 -11.06 12.42
C PHE A 295 -36.47 -10.99 12.46
N LYS A 296 -37.15 -12.14 12.62
CA LYS A 296 -38.61 -12.17 12.84
C LYS A 296 -38.93 -11.63 14.25
N ALA A 297 -39.31 -10.37 14.32
CA ALA A 297 -39.40 -9.62 15.57
C ALA A 297 -40.83 -9.56 16.15
N ARG A 298 -40.98 -9.83 17.46
CA ARG A 298 -42.25 -9.58 18.20
C ARG A 298 -42.68 -8.10 18.25
N TYR A 299 -41.76 -7.17 17.98
CA TYR A 299 -42.01 -5.74 17.93
C TYR A 299 -42.38 -5.24 16.51
N ALA A 300 -42.59 -6.17 15.56
CA ALA A 300 -42.90 -5.87 14.17
C ALA A 300 -43.97 -6.85 13.61
N GLU A 301 -45.07 -7.06 14.35
CA GLU A 301 -46.12 -8.06 14.04
C GLU A 301 -46.78 -7.91 12.65
N THR A 302 -46.58 -6.76 11.98
CA THR A 302 -47.13 -6.42 10.66
C THR A 302 -46.08 -6.17 9.57
N VAL A 303 -44.77 -6.25 9.88
CA VAL A 303 -43.70 -5.95 8.92
C VAL A 303 -42.88 -7.22 8.65
N GLU A 304 -42.88 -7.65 7.39
CA GLU A 304 -42.08 -8.79 6.95
C GLU A 304 -40.57 -8.52 7.13
N ARG A 305 -39.82 -9.57 7.48
CA ARG A 305 -38.36 -9.58 7.49
C ARG A 305 -37.81 -9.09 6.14
N MET A 306 -36.63 -8.48 6.13
CA MET A 306 -35.87 -8.37 4.88
C MET A 306 -35.65 -9.77 4.27
N SER A 307 -35.60 -9.84 2.96
CA SER A 307 -35.24 -11.04 2.18
C SER A 307 -33.71 -11.18 2.03
N GLU A 308 -33.24 -12.32 1.54
CA GLU A 308 -31.80 -12.49 1.23
C GLU A 308 -31.34 -11.55 0.11
N LEU A 309 -32.18 -11.22 -0.88
CA LEU A 309 -31.84 -10.25 -1.92
C LEU A 309 -31.68 -8.83 -1.34
N GLU A 310 -32.61 -8.40 -0.49
CA GLU A 310 -32.52 -7.10 0.22
C GLU A 310 -31.34 -7.05 1.20
N LEU A 311 -30.89 -8.20 1.72
CA LEU A 311 -29.65 -8.30 2.50
C LEU A 311 -28.42 -8.11 1.62
N GLU A 312 -28.33 -8.76 0.45
CA GLU A 312 -27.20 -8.58 -0.48
C GLU A 312 -27.09 -7.13 -0.99
N GLU A 313 -28.23 -6.50 -1.32
CA GLU A 313 -28.29 -5.08 -1.68
C GLU A 313 -27.89 -4.18 -0.51
N GLY A 314 -28.43 -4.46 0.69
CA GLY A 314 -28.09 -3.74 1.91
C GLY A 314 -26.63 -3.87 2.32
N LYS A 315 -25.99 -5.04 2.12
CA LYS A 315 -24.56 -5.28 2.39
C LYS A 315 -23.66 -4.42 1.49
N LYS A 316 -24.00 -4.28 0.20
CA LYS A 316 -23.28 -3.39 -0.73
C LYS A 316 -23.35 -1.95 -0.27
N TRP A 317 -24.57 -1.44 -0.02
CA TRP A 317 -24.78 -0.09 0.52
C TRP A 317 -24.01 0.13 1.84
N LEU A 318 -24.05 -0.84 2.76
CA LEU A 318 -23.38 -0.76 4.06
C LEU A 318 -21.85 -0.62 3.89
N ASN A 319 -21.27 -1.37 2.95
CA ASN A 319 -19.85 -1.34 2.64
C ASN A 319 -19.41 -0.07 1.90
N GLU A 320 -20.24 0.44 0.98
CA GLU A 320 -19.98 1.70 0.26
C GLU A 320 -20.12 2.92 1.18
N THR A 321 -20.98 2.85 2.20
CA THR A 321 -21.33 3.99 3.07
C THR A 321 -20.50 4.07 4.36
N PHE A 322 -20.13 2.93 4.95
CA PHE A 322 -19.49 2.89 6.27
C PHE A 322 -18.16 2.15 6.27
N HIS A 323 -17.18 2.72 6.97
CA HIS A 323 -15.85 2.15 7.19
C HIS A 323 -15.62 2.08 8.71
N LEU A 324 -14.93 1.04 9.18
CA LEU A 324 -14.79 0.72 10.60
C LEU A 324 -13.38 0.99 11.10
N ILE A 325 -13.25 1.78 12.16
CA ILE A 325 -11.99 1.95 12.90
C ILE A 325 -12.05 1.09 14.17
N ARG A 326 -11.12 0.14 14.33
CA ARG A 326 -11.08 -0.79 15.48
C ARG A 326 -9.64 -1.15 15.86
N CYS A 327 -9.35 -1.18 17.16
CA CYS A 327 -8.13 -1.84 17.65
C CYS A 327 -8.23 -3.36 17.50
N GLU A 328 -7.14 -3.99 17.07
CA GLU A 328 -6.98 -5.46 17.02
C GLU A 328 -6.38 -6.03 18.33
N ASN A 329 -5.69 -5.18 19.09
CA ASN A 329 -5.06 -5.51 20.36
C ASN A 329 -5.87 -4.92 21.53
N ASP A 330 -5.64 -5.41 22.75
CA ASP A 330 -6.21 -4.89 24.02
C ASP A 330 -5.72 -3.47 24.43
N SER A 331 -5.22 -2.68 23.47
CA SER A 331 -4.68 -1.34 23.68
C SER A 331 -5.74 -0.28 23.35
N LEU A 332 -6.00 0.65 24.27
CA LEU A 332 -6.93 1.74 24.05
C LEU A 332 -6.47 2.65 22.88
N PRO A 333 -7.36 3.03 21.94
CA PRO A 333 -7.03 3.92 20.84
C PRO A 333 -6.76 5.35 21.31
N SER A 334 -5.59 5.91 21.00
CA SER A 334 -5.36 7.34 21.15
C SER A 334 -6.12 8.14 20.08
N ILE A 335 -6.55 9.37 20.38
CA ILE A 335 -7.25 10.22 19.39
C ILE A 335 -6.41 10.47 18.13
N ASN A 336 -5.07 10.54 18.24
CA ASN A 336 -4.20 10.75 17.09
C ASN A 336 -4.29 9.56 16.12
N TRP A 337 -4.27 8.33 16.66
CA TRP A 337 -4.40 7.11 15.87
C TRP A 337 -5.77 7.05 15.17
N VAL A 338 -6.86 7.38 15.87
CA VAL A 338 -8.21 7.47 15.27
C VAL A 338 -8.26 8.52 14.15
N LEU A 339 -7.64 9.70 14.34
CA LEU A 339 -7.67 10.77 13.35
C LEU A 339 -6.79 10.49 12.12
N GLU A 340 -5.65 9.78 12.25
CA GLU A 340 -4.87 9.34 11.09
C GLU A 340 -5.59 8.25 10.28
N LEU A 341 -6.26 7.31 10.95
CA LEU A 341 -7.11 6.32 10.26
C LEU A 341 -8.32 6.99 9.58
N ALA A 342 -8.94 7.98 10.23
CA ALA A 342 -10.01 8.77 9.62
C ALA A 342 -9.51 9.61 8.43
N LYS A 343 -8.28 10.16 8.50
CA LYS A 343 -7.63 10.84 7.38
C LYS A 343 -7.43 9.90 6.19
N ALA A 344 -6.95 8.68 6.43
CA ALA A 344 -6.82 7.67 5.39
C ALA A 344 -8.20 7.30 4.77
N ALA A 345 -9.24 7.16 5.59
CA ALA A 345 -10.60 6.90 5.13
C ALA A 345 -11.19 8.03 4.28
N VAL A 346 -10.95 9.30 4.66
CA VAL A 346 -11.32 10.48 3.85
C VAL A 346 -10.62 10.43 2.48
N LEU A 347 -9.30 10.18 2.47
CA LEU A 347 -8.46 10.30 1.27
C LEU A 347 -8.66 9.13 0.28
N ARG A 348 -8.90 7.91 0.75
CA ARG A 348 -9.10 6.73 -0.10
C ARG A 348 -10.55 6.49 -0.51
N HIS A 349 -11.48 6.69 0.41
CA HIS A 349 -12.89 6.28 0.25
C HIS A 349 -13.85 7.48 0.23
N GLY A 350 -13.31 8.71 0.22
CA GLY A 350 -14.11 9.94 0.15
C GLY A 350 -14.96 10.23 1.39
N VAL A 351 -14.71 9.56 2.52
CA VAL A 351 -15.53 9.65 3.74
C VAL A 351 -15.68 11.10 4.21
N ARG A 352 -16.92 11.55 4.41
CA ARG A 352 -17.26 12.93 4.85
C ARG A 352 -17.87 13.02 6.24
N GLY A 353 -18.04 11.89 6.92
CA GLY A 353 -18.54 11.82 8.30
C GLY A 353 -17.68 10.87 9.13
N LEU A 354 -17.28 11.31 10.32
CA LEU A 354 -16.60 10.50 11.32
C LEU A 354 -17.50 10.40 12.56
N VAL A 355 -17.64 9.20 13.11
CA VAL A 355 -18.32 8.97 14.39
C VAL A 355 -17.32 8.37 15.36
N ILE A 356 -17.13 9.03 16.51
CA ILE A 356 -16.35 8.51 17.63
C ILE A 356 -17.33 8.32 18.79
N ASP A 357 -17.65 7.05 19.08
CA ASP A 357 -18.65 6.67 20.06
C ASP A 357 -18.19 5.43 20.87
N PRO A 358 -18.03 5.52 22.20
CA PRO A 358 -18.06 6.71 23.05
C PRO A 358 -16.64 7.26 23.35
N TYR A 359 -16.56 8.53 23.76
CA TYR A 359 -15.33 9.21 24.20
C TYR A 359 -14.51 8.40 25.23
N ASN A 360 -15.18 7.68 26.12
CA ASN A 360 -14.57 6.95 27.23
C ASN A 360 -13.70 5.75 26.81
N GLU A 361 -13.82 5.26 25.58
CA GLU A 361 -13.00 4.15 25.05
C GLU A 361 -11.66 4.64 24.46
N LEU A 362 -11.39 5.95 24.47
CA LEU A 362 -10.10 6.50 24.04
C LEU A 362 -9.05 6.40 25.15
N ASP A 363 -7.77 6.31 24.77
CA ASP A 363 -6.67 6.31 25.75
C ASP A 363 -6.57 7.65 26.51
N HIS A 364 -6.98 7.64 27.78
CA HIS A 364 -6.96 8.77 28.70
C HIS A 364 -5.66 8.88 29.54
N GLN A 365 -4.59 8.20 29.12
CA GLN A 365 -3.24 8.49 29.64
C GLN A 365 -2.88 9.97 29.45
N ARG A 366 -2.37 10.56 30.53
CA ARG A 366 -2.00 11.98 30.63
C ARG A 366 -0.66 12.14 31.33
N PRO A 367 0.18 13.10 30.93
CA PRO A 367 1.30 13.54 31.75
C PRO A 367 0.84 13.91 33.18
N PRO A 368 1.64 13.66 34.23
CA PRO A 368 1.24 13.94 35.63
C PRO A 368 0.85 15.39 35.90
N ASN A 369 1.33 16.31 35.06
CA ASN A 369 1.10 17.75 35.10
C ASN A 369 -0.01 18.24 34.14
N GLN A 370 -0.83 17.35 33.56
CA GLN A 370 -1.96 17.72 32.69
C GLN A 370 -3.31 17.38 33.33
N THR A 371 -4.17 18.38 33.51
CA THR A 371 -5.55 18.17 33.98
C THR A 371 -6.41 17.48 32.91
N GLU A 372 -7.45 16.77 33.35
CA GLU A 372 -8.44 16.16 32.45
C GLU A 372 -9.10 17.22 31.55
N THR A 373 -9.36 18.41 32.08
CA THR A 373 -9.95 19.53 31.32
C THR A 373 -9.01 20.04 30.22
N GLU A 374 -7.71 20.19 30.47
CA GLU A 374 -6.74 20.57 29.43
C GLU A 374 -6.59 19.49 28.35
N TYR A 375 -6.55 18.21 28.77
CA TYR A 375 -6.52 17.06 27.86
C TYR A 375 -7.74 17.03 26.93
N VAL A 376 -8.97 17.14 27.48
CA VAL A 376 -10.20 17.25 26.68
C VAL A 376 -10.15 18.47 25.76
N SER A 377 -9.64 19.60 26.25
CA SER A 377 -9.45 20.82 25.44
C SER A 377 -8.54 20.58 24.23
N GLN A 378 -7.45 19.82 24.39
CA GLN A 378 -6.54 19.44 23.31
C GLN A 378 -7.19 18.46 22.34
N ILE A 379 -7.86 17.41 22.82
CA ILE A 379 -8.58 16.41 22.01
C ILE A 379 -9.61 17.09 21.10
N LEU A 380 -10.51 17.91 21.67
CA LEU A 380 -11.52 18.64 20.92
C LEU A 380 -10.90 19.62 19.91
N THR A 381 -9.73 20.18 20.21
CA THR A 381 -9.00 21.05 19.27
C THR A 381 -8.38 20.27 18.09
N ARG A 382 -7.87 19.05 18.31
CA ARG A 382 -7.40 18.17 17.24
C ARG A 382 -8.57 17.74 16.35
N ILE A 383 -9.69 17.32 16.94
CA ILE A 383 -10.92 16.95 16.23
C ILE A 383 -11.44 18.10 15.37
N LYS A 384 -11.55 19.33 15.92
CA LYS A 384 -12.05 20.50 15.19
C LYS A 384 -11.13 20.89 14.02
N ARG A 385 -9.80 20.79 14.20
CA ARG A 385 -8.81 20.99 13.12
C ARG A 385 -8.94 19.94 12.02
N PHE A 386 -9.10 18.67 12.39
CA PHE A 386 -9.35 17.59 11.42
C PHE A 386 -10.63 17.84 10.61
N ALA A 387 -11.73 18.16 11.30
CA ALA A 387 -13.03 18.44 10.68
C ALA A 387 -12.94 19.56 9.64
N GLN A 388 -12.24 20.65 9.98
CA GLN A 388 -11.99 21.79 9.09
C GLN A 388 -11.08 21.42 7.92
N HIS A 389 -9.92 20.82 8.19
CA HIS A 389 -8.90 20.51 7.17
C HIS A 389 -9.37 19.48 6.15
N HIS A 390 -10.11 18.46 6.59
CA HIS A 390 -10.63 17.37 5.75
C HIS A 390 -12.08 17.59 5.30
N SER A 391 -12.68 18.75 5.63
CA SER A 391 -14.09 19.07 5.35
C SER A 391 -15.05 17.94 5.77
N CYS A 392 -14.79 17.35 6.94
CA CYS A 392 -15.43 16.14 7.46
C CYS A 392 -16.26 16.47 8.71
N HIS A 393 -17.51 16.03 8.76
CA HIS A 393 -18.37 16.26 9.92
C HIS A 393 -18.09 15.22 11.00
N VAL A 394 -17.67 15.64 12.20
CA VAL A 394 -17.29 14.72 13.29
C VAL A 394 -18.34 14.71 14.40
N TRP A 395 -18.97 13.56 14.59
CA TRP A 395 -19.78 13.24 15.76
C TRP A 395 -18.89 12.72 16.89
N PHE A 396 -18.99 13.34 18.07
CA PHE A 396 -18.19 12.99 19.25
C PHE A 396 -19.12 12.71 20.43
N VAL A 397 -19.37 11.43 20.73
CA VAL A 397 -20.36 11.03 21.74
C VAL A 397 -19.70 10.98 23.12
N ALA A 398 -20.23 11.75 24.07
CA ALA A 398 -19.72 11.82 25.44
C ALA A 398 -20.84 11.58 26.46
N HIS A 399 -20.54 10.82 27.51
CA HIS A 399 -21.54 10.45 28.51
C HIS A 399 -21.70 11.53 29.61
N PRO A 400 -22.92 11.74 30.12
CA PRO A 400 -23.17 12.59 31.28
C PRO A 400 -22.57 11.97 32.56
N ARG A 401 -22.24 12.81 33.53
CA ARG A 401 -21.88 12.39 34.89
C ARG A 401 -23.06 11.75 35.61
N GLN A 402 -22.78 10.97 36.64
CA GLN A 402 -23.83 10.43 37.52
C GLN A 402 -24.52 11.57 38.30
N LEU A 403 -25.71 11.95 37.85
CA LEU A 403 -26.51 13.01 38.46
C LEU A 403 -27.12 12.56 39.78
N GLN A 404 -26.51 12.96 40.90
CA GLN A 404 -26.91 12.53 42.26
C GLN A 404 -28.33 12.95 42.68
N HIS A 405 -28.92 13.95 42.02
CA HIS A 405 -30.28 14.46 42.30
C HIS A 405 -31.10 14.59 41.00
N TRP A 406 -31.09 13.56 40.16
CA TRP A 406 -31.75 13.59 38.86
C TRP A 406 -33.29 13.62 38.98
N SER A 407 -33.93 14.60 38.33
CA SER A 407 -35.38 14.84 38.37
C SER A 407 -36.19 14.12 37.27
N GLY A 408 -35.55 13.27 36.46
CA GLY A 408 -36.19 12.63 35.29
C GLY A 408 -36.22 13.48 34.01
N GLY A 409 -35.74 14.72 34.06
CA GLY A 409 -35.59 15.60 32.88
C GLY A 409 -34.36 15.26 32.02
N PRO A 410 -34.28 15.77 30.78
CA PRO A 410 -33.05 15.66 29.98
C PRO A 410 -31.87 16.36 30.71
N PRO A 411 -30.65 15.78 30.68
CA PRO A 411 -29.47 16.43 31.24
C PRO A 411 -29.11 17.70 30.45
N ASN A 412 -28.42 18.62 31.12
CA ASN A 412 -27.80 19.77 30.47
C ASN A 412 -26.50 19.31 29.78
N MET A 413 -26.08 19.98 28.70
CA MET A 413 -24.76 19.74 28.11
C MET A 413 -23.61 20.07 29.08
N TYR A 414 -23.84 20.88 30.13
CA TYR A 414 -22.85 21.11 31.20
C TYR A 414 -22.70 19.91 32.16
N ASP A 415 -23.57 18.90 32.07
CA ASP A 415 -23.52 17.68 32.87
C ASP A 415 -22.59 16.60 32.28
N ILE A 416 -21.97 16.84 31.12
CA ILE A 416 -21.01 15.93 30.46
C ILE A 416 -19.79 15.69 31.36
N SER A 417 -19.25 14.46 31.34
CA SER A 417 -18.06 14.13 32.13
C SER A 417 -16.78 14.84 31.67
N GLY A 418 -15.78 14.82 32.54
CA GLY A 418 -14.48 15.48 32.34
C GLY A 418 -14.48 17.01 32.35
N SER A 419 -15.14 17.68 31.40
CA SER A 419 -14.90 19.12 31.14
C SER A 419 -16.08 19.94 30.61
N ALA A 420 -16.13 21.22 30.97
CA ALA A 420 -17.00 22.19 30.29
C ALA A 420 -16.56 22.49 28.84
N HIS A 421 -15.37 22.06 28.41
CA HIS A 421 -14.89 22.28 27.04
C HIS A 421 -15.69 21.54 25.96
N PHE A 422 -16.45 20.49 26.29
CA PHE A 422 -17.36 19.84 25.35
C PHE A 422 -18.32 20.86 24.71
N ILE A 423 -18.98 21.70 25.51
CA ILE A 423 -19.81 22.82 25.00
C ILE A 423 -18.95 23.93 24.40
N ASN A 424 -17.87 24.34 25.09
CA ASN A 424 -17.13 25.54 24.70
C ASN A 424 -16.31 25.38 23.41
N LYS A 425 -16.33 24.21 22.76
CA LYS A 425 -15.63 23.93 21.49
C LYS A 425 -16.51 23.27 20.41
N CYS A 426 -17.61 22.61 20.77
CA CYS A 426 -18.51 22.05 19.76
C CYS A 426 -19.22 23.15 18.96
N ASP A 427 -19.51 22.88 17.69
CA ASP A 427 -20.31 23.77 16.84
C ASP A 427 -21.81 23.51 17.03
N ASN A 428 -22.17 22.26 17.32
CA ASN A 428 -23.52 21.79 17.59
C ASN A 428 -23.48 20.84 18.80
N GLY A 429 -24.59 20.70 19.52
CA GLY A 429 -24.71 19.74 20.63
C GLY A 429 -26.11 19.15 20.71
N ILE A 430 -26.19 17.82 20.86
CA ILE A 430 -27.47 17.09 20.89
C ILE A 430 -27.52 16.22 22.14
N VAL A 431 -28.60 16.36 22.92
CA VAL A 431 -28.86 15.53 24.11
C VAL A 431 -29.95 14.52 23.77
N VAL A 432 -29.58 13.24 23.69
CA VAL A 432 -30.54 12.14 23.50
C VAL A 432 -31.04 11.66 24.86
N HIS A 433 -32.29 11.99 25.21
CA HIS A 433 -32.91 11.56 26.46
C HIS A 433 -34.16 10.71 26.20
N ARG A 434 -34.10 9.42 26.57
CA ARG A 434 -35.27 8.54 26.57
C ARG A 434 -36.09 8.76 27.84
N ASN A 435 -37.19 9.50 27.70
CA ASN A 435 -38.22 9.60 28.74
C ASN A 435 -38.69 8.20 29.19
N ARG A 436 -38.86 8.01 30.50
CA ARG A 436 -39.30 6.75 31.12
C ARG A 436 -40.73 6.80 31.69
N ASP A 437 -41.38 7.97 31.73
CA ASP A 437 -42.81 8.07 32.06
C ASP A 437 -43.67 7.87 30.79
N PRO A 438 -44.49 6.81 30.70
CA PRO A 438 -45.37 6.58 29.55
C PRO A 438 -46.39 7.68 29.31
N LYS A 439 -46.74 8.49 30.34
CA LYS A 439 -47.78 9.53 30.25
C LYS A 439 -47.31 10.82 29.58
N LEU A 440 -46.00 11.06 29.60
CA LEU A 440 -45.38 12.30 29.09
C LEU A 440 -44.90 12.18 27.64
N GLY A 441 -44.96 10.98 27.04
CA GLY A 441 -44.61 10.74 25.63
C GLY A 441 -43.11 10.83 25.30
N PRO A 442 -42.73 10.60 24.03
CA PRO A 442 -41.39 10.94 23.54
C PRO A 442 -41.17 12.46 23.62
N LEU A 443 -39.94 12.87 23.91
CA LEU A 443 -39.60 14.25 24.25
C LEU A 443 -38.56 14.79 23.25
N ASP A 444 -38.99 14.98 22.00
CA ASP A 444 -38.15 15.41 20.89
C ASP A 444 -37.79 16.90 21.01
N ARG A 445 -36.75 17.20 21.80
CA ARG A 445 -36.18 18.55 21.97
C ARG A 445 -34.73 18.59 21.51
N VAL A 446 -34.51 19.20 20.35
CA VAL A 446 -33.17 19.63 19.92
C VAL A 446 -32.86 20.97 20.59
N GLN A 447 -31.75 21.06 21.33
CA GLN A 447 -31.21 22.34 21.82
C GLN A 447 -30.14 22.85 20.85
N ASP A 448 -30.58 23.51 19.79
CA ASP A 448 -29.69 24.19 18.87
C ASP A 448 -29.07 25.44 19.53
N ARG A 449 -27.78 25.67 19.31
CA ARG A 449 -27.12 26.96 19.48
C ARG A 449 -26.91 27.55 18.09
N GLY A 450 -27.89 28.34 17.64
CA GLY A 450 -27.75 29.13 16.43
C GLY A 450 -26.44 29.94 16.44
N PHE A 451 -25.75 29.91 15.30
CA PHE A 451 -24.39 30.43 15.13
C PHE A 451 -24.21 31.90 15.55
N ASN A 452 -23.04 32.19 16.09
CA ASN A 452 -22.38 33.51 16.05
C ASN A 452 -21.22 33.44 15.03
#